data_AF-A0A3M6USR6-F1
#
_entry.id   AF-A0A3M6USR6-F1
#
_cell.length_a   1.000
_cell.length_b   1.000
_cell.length_c   1.000
_cell.angle_alpha   90.00
_cell.angle_beta   90.00
_cell.angle_gamma   90.00
#
_symmetry.space_group_name_H-M   'P 1'
#
loop_
_entity.id
_entity.type
_entity.pdbx_description
1 polymer ?
#
loop_
_entity_poly.entity_id
_entity_poly.type
_entity_poly.pdbx_seq_one_letter_code
_entity_poly.pdbx_strand_id
1 'polypeptide(L)'
;DLQPEGRLQLVLKDLRARDQPDQSLPTSHQETQLKSFLKKYVDALTENIDARFQESSPVLDSFKIFDLLSVPTKTDDGFSEYGSSMIKKLADHYFPGPQHAEDHQQLIVEWQKAKYDLLQWKENDLPQAIRQGEGSITATD
;
A
#
# COMPACT_ATOMS: atom_id res chain seq x y z
N ASP A 1 6.58 -24.95 -2.02
CA ASP A 1 7.06 -23.91 -2.94
C ASP A 1 8.45 -24.19 -3.45
N LEU A 2 8.61 -24.30 -4.77
CA LEU A 2 9.93 -24.32 -5.41
C LEU A 2 10.46 -22.88 -5.54
N GLN A 3 11.72 -22.65 -5.16
CA GLN A 3 12.44 -21.40 -5.38
C GLN A 3 12.43 -20.99 -6.88
N PRO A 4 12.63 -19.71 -7.21
CA PRO A 4 12.55 -19.20 -8.59
C PRO A 4 13.40 -19.98 -9.60
N GLU A 5 14.60 -20.41 -9.19
CA GLU A 5 15.46 -21.25 -10.02
C GLU A 5 14.88 -22.65 -10.26
N GLY A 6 14.21 -23.23 -9.27
CA GLY A 6 13.53 -24.51 -9.41
C GLY A 6 12.36 -24.45 -10.40
N ARG A 7 11.67 -23.31 -10.49
CA ARG A 7 10.62 -23.07 -11.49
C ARG A 7 11.19 -22.92 -12.89
N LEU A 8 12.31 -22.21 -13.05
CA LEU A 8 13.02 -22.10 -14.33
C LEU A 8 13.51 -23.46 -14.84
N GLN A 9 14.03 -24.31 -13.95
CA GLN A 9 14.48 -25.65 -14.30
C GLN A 9 13.31 -26.57 -14.70
N LEU A 10 12.15 -26.41 -14.06
CA LEU A 10 10.94 -27.16 -14.42
C LEU A 10 10.42 -26.74 -15.81
N VAL A 11 10.38 -25.43 -16.10
CA VAL A 11 9.99 -24.90 -17.41
C VAL A 11 10.96 -25.36 -18.51
N LEU A 12 12.28 -25.35 -18.25
CA LEU A 12 13.28 -25.86 -19.19
C LEU A 12 13.14 -27.37 -19.44
N LYS A 13 12.78 -28.14 -18.40
CA LYS A 13 12.57 -29.58 -18.51
C LYS A 13 11.29 -29.91 -19.30
N ASP A 14 10.22 -29.16 -19.09
CA ASP A 14 8.96 -29.31 -19.84
C ASP A 14 9.10 -28.87 -21.30
N LEU A 15 9.88 -27.82 -21.58
CA LEU A 15 10.21 -27.41 -22.94
C LEU A 15 11.05 -28.48 -23.67
N ARG A 16 11.99 -29.13 -22.96
CA ARG A 16 12.79 -30.24 -23.50
C ARG A 16 11.97 -31.52 -23.75
N ALA A 17 10.91 -31.75 -22.97
CA ALA A 17 10.03 -32.91 -23.14
C ALA A 17 9.01 -32.74 -24.29
N ARG A 18 8.78 -31.52 -24.76
CA ARG A 18 7.83 -31.19 -25.83
C ARG A 18 8.45 -31.11 -27.23
N ASP A 19 9.71 -31.47 -27.37
CA ASP A 19 10.46 -31.26 -28.60
C ASP A 19 10.07 -32.30 -29.69
N GLN A 20 9.36 -31.81 -30.72
CA GLN A 20 9.44 -32.39 -32.06
C GLN A 20 10.87 -32.16 -32.61
N PRO A 21 11.39 -33.01 -33.51
CA PRO A 21 12.81 -33.14 -33.83
C PRO A 21 13.48 -31.95 -34.56
N ASP A 22 12.98 -30.73 -34.46
CA ASP A 22 13.49 -29.57 -35.21
C ASP A 22 13.63 -28.25 -34.40
N GLN A 23 13.75 -28.30 -33.07
CA GLN A 23 14.26 -27.15 -32.31
C GLN A 23 15.55 -27.50 -31.58
N SER A 24 16.66 -27.04 -32.15
CA SER A 24 17.95 -27.08 -31.47
C SER A 24 17.83 -26.49 -30.07
N LEU A 25 18.38 -27.21 -29.08
CA LEU A 25 18.50 -26.70 -27.70
C LEU A 25 19.03 -25.25 -27.75
N PRO A 26 18.43 -24.33 -26.98
CA PRO A 26 18.85 -22.93 -27.02
C PRO A 26 20.34 -22.86 -26.70
N THR A 27 21.07 -22.21 -27.61
CA THR A 27 22.49 -21.94 -27.42
C THR A 27 22.70 -21.12 -26.14
N SER A 28 23.87 -21.20 -25.53
CA SER A 28 24.21 -20.39 -24.35
C SER A 28 23.95 -18.89 -24.58
N HIS A 29 24.09 -18.41 -25.82
CA HIS A 29 23.72 -17.06 -26.22
C HIS A 29 22.20 -16.80 -26.11
N GLN A 30 21.36 -17.69 -26.67
CA GLN A 30 19.90 -17.60 -26.57
C GLN A 30 19.41 -17.69 -25.12
N GLU A 31 20.00 -18.57 -24.30
CA GLU A 31 19.68 -18.63 -22.87
C GLU A 31 20.01 -17.31 -22.14
N THR A 32 21.15 -16.71 -22.47
CA THR A 32 21.56 -15.42 -21.89
C THR A 32 20.60 -14.31 -22.32
N GLN A 33 20.17 -14.29 -23.59
CA GLN A 33 19.19 -13.33 -24.08
C GLN A 33 17.83 -13.50 -23.40
N LEU A 34 17.34 -14.73 -23.24
CA LEU A 34 16.08 -15.02 -22.56
C LEU A 34 16.11 -14.56 -21.09
N LYS A 35 17.21 -14.81 -20.36
CA LYS A 35 17.39 -14.31 -18.99
C LYS A 35 17.37 -12.78 -18.94
N SER A 36 18.04 -12.13 -19.89
CA SER A 36 18.03 -10.66 -20.01
C SER A 36 16.61 -10.13 -20.30
N PHE A 37 15.85 -10.76 -21.20
CA PHE A 37 14.49 -10.35 -21.51
C PHE A 37 13.55 -10.54 -20.32
N LEU A 38 13.66 -11.67 -19.62
CA LEU A 38 12.87 -11.90 -18.41
C LEU A 38 13.16 -10.83 -17.36
N LYS A 39 14.44 -10.50 -17.12
CA LYS A 39 14.82 -9.44 -16.20
C LYS A 39 14.19 -8.10 -16.60
N LYS A 40 14.36 -7.68 -17.86
CA LYS A 40 13.79 -6.43 -18.37
C LYS A 40 12.27 -6.38 -18.24
N TYR A 41 11.59 -7.50 -18.49
CA TYR A 41 10.15 -7.60 -18.35
C TYR A 41 9.71 -7.43 -16.89
N VAL A 42 10.38 -8.11 -15.96
CA VAL A 42 10.10 -7.98 -14.52
C VAL A 42 10.39 -6.57 -14.00
N ASP A 43 11.51 -5.98 -14.42
CA ASP A 43 11.86 -4.59 -14.08
C ASP A 43 10.77 -3.62 -14.58
N ALA A 44 10.38 -3.72 -15.86
CA ALA A 44 9.34 -2.87 -16.44
C ALA A 44 7.95 -3.08 -15.81
N LEU A 45 7.62 -4.32 -15.43
CA LEU A 45 6.36 -4.61 -14.73
C LEU A 45 6.34 -4.00 -13.33
N THR A 46 7.46 -4.10 -12.61
CA THR A 46 7.62 -3.50 -11.27
C THR A 46 7.47 -1.99 -11.36
N GLU A 47 8.20 -1.35 -12.29
CA GLU A 47 8.08 0.09 -12.54
C GLU A 47 6.65 0.49 -12.93
N ASN A 48 5.94 -0.32 -13.74
CA ASN A 48 4.57 0.00 -14.13
C ASN A 48 3.59 -0.08 -12.95
N ILE A 49 3.77 -1.05 -12.06
CA ILE A 49 2.95 -1.19 -10.86
C ILE A 49 3.23 0.00 -9.93
N ASP A 50 4.50 0.28 -9.63
CA ASP A 50 4.89 1.39 -8.77
C ASP A 50 4.34 2.72 -9.30
N ALA A 51 4.50 2.99 -10.60
CA ALA A 51 3.99 4.21 -11.22
C ALA A 51 2.46 4.37 -11.10
N ARG A 52 1.69 3.27 -11.11
CA ARG A 52 0.23 3.33 -10.94
C ARG A 52 -0.18 3.68 -9.52
N PHE A 53 0.57 3.23 -8.52
CA PHE A 53 0.23 3.43 -7.11
C PHE A 53 0.96 4.60 -6.47
N GLN A 54 1.98 5.17 -7.12
CA GLN A 54 2.78 6.25 -6.59
C GLN A 54 1.94 7.47 -6.16
N GLU A 55 0.93 7.82 -6.96
CA GLU A 55 0.04 8.96 -6.66
C GLU A 55 -1.06 8.59 -5.65
N SER A 56 -1.50 7.33 -5.60
CA SER A 56 -2.56 6.89 -4.70
C SER A 56 -2.06 6.49 -3.31
N SER A 57 -0.81 6.00 -3.19
CA SER A 57 -0.25 5.53 -1.92
C SER A 57 -0.22 6.64 -0.85
N PRO A 58 0.20 7.88 -1.13
CA PRO A 58 0.20 8.94 -0.12
C PRO A 58 -1.22 9.34 0.35
N VAL A 59 -2.21 9.19 -0.53
CA VAL A 59 -3.63 9.46 -0.20
C VAL A 59 -4.15 8.37 0.72
N LEU A 60 -3.90 7.09 0.39
CA LEU A 60 -4.25 5.95 1.23
C LEU A 60 -3.56 6.02 2.60
N ASP A 61 -2.27 6.34 2.63
CA ASP A 61 -1.51 6.54 3.86
C ASP A 61 -2.08 7.66 4.74
N SER A 62 -2.75 8.64 4.15
CA SER A 62 -3.34 9.76 4.90
C SER A 62 -4.58 9.32 5.70
N PHE A 63 -5.24 8.22 5.35
CA PHE A 63 -6.37 7.69 6.13
C PHE A 63 -5.95 7.13 7.49
N LYS A 64 -4.65 6.90 7.73
CA LYS A 64 -4.17 6.46 9.05
C LYS A 64 -4.47 7.45 10.18
N ILE A 65 -4.80 8.71 9.87
CA ILE A 65 -5.23 9.69 10.89
C ILE A 65 -6.48 9.25 11.65
N PHE A 66 -7.30 8.39 11.04
CA PHE A 66 -8.52 7.86 11.63
C PHE A 66 -8.29 6.62 12.50
N ASP A 67 -7.06 6.10 12.56
CA ASP A 67 -6.72 5.04 13.50
C ASP A 67 -6.73 5.58 14.93
N LEU A 68 -7.73 5.13 15.71
CA LEU A 68 -7.91 5.51 17.11
C LEU A 68 -6.68 5.18 17.97
N LEU A 69 -5.95 4.11 17.66
CA LEU A 69 -4.77 3.74 18.42
C LEU A 69 -3.61 4.74 18.19
N SER A 70 -3.55 5.32 17.00
CA SER A 70 -2.54 6.31 16.59
C SER A 70 -2.79 7.73 17.11
N VAL A 71 -3.97 8.04 17.65
CA VAL A 71 -4.30 9.39 18.16
C VAL A 71 -3.46 9.73 19.40
N PRO A 72 -2.65 10.80 19.41
CA PRO A 72 -1.88 11.21 20.57
C PRO A 72 -2.76 11.65 21.75
N THR A 73 -2.24 11.57 22.97
CA THR A 73 -2.94 12.14 24.14
C THR A 73 -2.96 13.66 24.05
N LYS A 74 -3.96 14.31 24.64
CA LYS A 74 -4.08 15.78 24.63
C LYS A 74 -2.88 16.53 25.24
N THR A 75 -2.15 15.90 26.15
CA THR A 75 -0.95 16.47 26.80
C THR A 75 0.31 16.34 25.94
N ASP A 76 0.24 15.60 24.83
CA ASP A 76 1.35 15.50 23.87
C ASP A 76 1.40 16.77 23.02
N ASP A 77 2.59 17.36 22.90
CA ASP A 77 2.82 18.56 22.08
C ASP A 77 2.38 18.35 20.62
N GLY A 78 2.48 17.11 20.12
CA GLY A 78 2.09 16.72 18.77
C GLY A 78 0.59 16.64 18.53
N PHE A 79 -0.26 16.65 19.57
CA PHE A 79 -1.72 16.55 19.39
C PHE A 79 -2.30 17.78 18.65
N SER A 80 -1.72 18.96 18.88
CA SER A 80 -2.17 20.20 18.24
C SER A 80 -2.06 20.14 16.72
N GLU A 81 -1.05 19.46 16.19
CA GLU A 81 -0.80 19.32 14.75
C GLU A 81 -1.21 17.96 14.18
N TYR A 82 -1.72 17.05 15.02
CA TYR A 82 -2.06 15.68 14.62
C TYR A 82 -2.96 15.64 13.38
N GLY A 83 -2.49 14.94 12.36
CA GLY A 83 -3.20 14.71 11.10
C GLY A 83 -3.32 15.93 10.17
N SER A 84 -2.80 17.12 10.54
CA SER A 84 -2.96 18.34 9.72
C SER A 84 -2.39 18.21 8.31
N SER A 85 -1.23 17.56 8.15
CA SER A 85 -0.63 17.33 6.83
C SER A 85 -1.38 16.27 6.01
N MET A 86 -1.97 15.28 6.68
CA MET A 86 -2.69 14.18 6.05
C MET A 86 -4.10 14.59 5.64
N ILE A 87 -4.83 15.34 6.48
CA ILE A 87 -6.14 15.88 6.09
C ILE A 87 -5.98 16.86 4.91
N LYS A 88 -4.89 17.64 4.88
CA LYS A 88 -4.59 18.52 3.75
C LYS A 88 -4.40 17.70 2.46
N LYS A 89 -3.67 16.59 2.50
CA LYS A 89 -3.53 15.68 1.35
C LYS A 89 -4.88 15.12 0.88
N LEU A 90 -5.76 14.73 1.81
CA LEU A 90 -7.11 14.27 1.48
C LEU A 90 -7.93 15.40 0.84
N ALA A 91 -7.86 16.62 1.38
CA ALA A 91 -8.53 17.78 0.82
C ALA A 91 -8.02 18.10 -0.59
N ASP A 92 -6.70 18.12 -0.81
CA ASP A 92 -6.08 18.36 -2.11
C ASP A 92 -6.51 17.30 -3.15
N HIS A 93 -6.73 16.05 -2.72
CA HIS A 93 -7.13 14.93 -3.59
C HIS A 93 -8.61 14.96 -3.98
N TYR A 94 -9.52 15.12 -3.01
CA TYR A 94 -10.96 15.05 -3.24
C TYR A 94 -11.57 16.37 -3.72
N PHE A 95 -10.93 17.50 -3.41
CA PHE A 95 -11.40 18.84 -3.74
C PHE A 95 -10.34 19.61 -4.56
N PRO A 96 -9.97 19.10 -5.76
CA PRO A 96 -8.90 19.70 -6.54
C PRO A 96 -9.34 20.98 -7.24
N GLY A 97 -8.55 22.04 -7.07
CA GLY A 97 -8.71 23.31 -7.81
C GLY A 97 -9.51 24.38 -7.05
N PRO A 98 -9.45 25.64 -7.54
CA PRO A 98 -9.96 26.80 -6.83
C PRO A 98 -11.48 26.80 -6.64
N GLN A 99 -12.23 26.06 -7.46
CA GLN A 99 -13.68 25.95 -7.38
C GLN A 99 -14.17 25.19 -6.14
N HIS A 100 -13.29 24.44 -5.46
CA HIS A 100 -13.60 23.72 -4.22
C HIS A 100 -12.90 24.32 -2.99
N ALA A 101 -12.47 25.59 -3.06
CA ALA A 101 -11.74 26.24 -1.96
C ALA A 101 -12.54 26.24 -0.64
N GLU A 102 -13.87 26.38 -0.72
CA GLU A 102 -14.75 26.32 0.46
C GLU A 102 -14.78 24.91 1.07
N ASP A 103 -15.02 23.88 0.25
CA ASP A 103 -15.02 22.47 0.69
C ASP A 103 -13.67 22.06 1.30
N HIS A 104 -12.57 22.49 0.67
CA HIS A 104 -11.20 22.26 1.13
C HIS A 104 -10.96 22.86 2.51
N GLN A 105 -11.31 24.14 2.68
CA GLN A 105 -11.15 24.84 3.95
C GLN A 105 -12.08 24.29 5.03
N GLN A 106 -13.30 23.90 4.67
CA GLN A 106 -14.26 23.26 5.58
C GLN A 106 -13.68 21.97 6.14
N LEU A 107 -13.17 21.07 5.29
CA LEU A 107 -12.59 19.80 5.73
C LEU A 107 -11.42 20.01 6.71
N ILE A 108 -10.54 20.98 6.45
CA ILE A 108 -9.41 21.32 7.33
C ILE A 108 -9.91 21.79 8.71
N VAL A 109 -10.96 22.63 8.73
CA VAL A 109 -11.53 23.16 9.98
C VAL A 109 -12.26 22.07 10.76
N GLU A 110 -13.05 21.24 10.08
CA GLU A 110 -13.76 20.13 10.69
C GLU A 110 -12.81 19.14 11.34
N TRP A 111 -11.66 18.85 10.70
CA TRP A 111 -10.64 18.00 11.28
C TRP A 111 -10.09 18.52 12.62
N GLN A 112 -9.95 19.84 12.77
CA GLN A 112 -9.50 20.42 14.04
C GLN A 112 -10.44 20.12 15.20
N LYS A 113 -11.73 19.86 14.92
CA LYS A 113 -12.71 19.40 15.92
C LYS A 113 -12.74 17.87 16.01
N ALA A 114 -12.83 17.18 14.87
CA ALA A 114 -12.98 15.73 14.80
C ALA A 114 -11.84 14.98 15.53
N LYS A 115 -10.61 15.49 15.52
CA LYS A 115 -9.49 14.85 16.26
C LYS A 115 -9.73 14.77 17.78
N TYR A 116 -10.51 15.69 18.35
CA TYR A 116 -10.92 15.61 19.76
C TYR A 116 -11.99 14.55 19.97
N ASP A 117 -12.94 14.41 19.04
CA ASP A 117 -13.95 13.36 19.08
C ASP A 117 -13.27 11.97 19.01
N LEU A 118 -12.29 11.82 18.10
CA LEU A 118 -11.47 10.59 18.02
C LEU A 118 -10.71 10.31 19.32
N LEU A 119 -10.16 11.34 19.95
CA LEU A 119 -9.50 11.17 21.25
C LEU A 119 -10.50 10.71 22.32
N GLN A 120 -11.69 11.32 22.37
CA GLN A 120 -12.73 10.90 23.31
C GLN A 120 -13.16 9.45 23.07
N TRP A 121 -13.33 9.04 21.81
CA TRP A 121 -13.67 7.65 21.48
C TRP A 121 -12.55 6.68 21.87
N LYS A 122 -11.29 7.06 21.64
CA LYS A 122 -10.12 6.28 22.09
C LYS A 122 -10.16 6.06 23.61
N GLU A 123 -10.43 7.12 24.38
CA GLU A 123 -10.38 7.10 25.83
C GLU A 123 -11.58 6.37 26.45
N ASN A 124 -12.79 6.62 25.94
CA ASN A 124 -14.04 6.22 26.57
C ASN A 124 -14.70 5.00 25.93
N ASP A 125 -14.62 4.87 24.60
CA ASP A 125 -15.48 3.93 23.86
C ASP A 125 -14.70 2.74 23.28
N LEU A 126 -13.37 2.84 23.16
CA LEU A 126 -12.56 1.76 22.61
C LEU A 126 -12.52 0.56 23.58
N PRO A 127 -12.93 -0.65 23.18
CA PRO A 127 -12.86 -1.84 24.04
C PRO A 127 -11.43 -2.14 24.52
N GLN A 128 -11.29 -2.58 25.76
CA GLN A 128 -9.99 -2.82 26.40
C GLN A 128 -9.16 -3.89 25.68
N ALA A 129 -9.81 -4.92 25.13
CA ALA A 129 -9.18 -5.96 24.31
C ALA A 129 -8.51 -5.38 23.04
N ILE A 130 -9.10 -4.35 22.42
CA ILE A 130 -8.52 -3.68 21.25
C ILE A 130 -7.33 -2.80 21.68
N ARG A 131 -7.43 -2.10 22.82
CA ARG A 131 -6.31 -1.31 23.38
C ARG A 131 -5.09 -2.16 23.70
N GLN A 132 -5.29 -3.42 24.08
CA GLN A 132 -4.24 -4.37 24.48
C GLN A 132 -3.73 -5.23 23.30
N GLY A 133 -4.30 -5.07 22.10
CA GLY A 133 -3.93 -5.88 20.94
C GLY A 133 -4.42 -7.34 21.01
N GLU A 134 -5.33 -7.65 21.93
CA GLU A 134 -5.90 -8.99 22.15
C GLU A 134 -7.08 -9.31 21.21
N GLY A 135 -7.47 -8.34 20.37
CA GLY A 135 -8.45 -8.53 19.28
C GLY A 135 -7.89 -9.36 18.13
N SER A 136 -7.42 -10.58 18.42
CA SER A 136 -7.19 -11.60 17.40
C SER A 136 -8.54 -11.96 16.80
N ILE A 137 -8.69 -11.70 15.51
CA ILE A 137 -9.75 -12.24 14.66
C ILE A 137 -9.68 -13.77 14.74
N THR A 138 -10.42 -14.37 15.68
CA THR A 138 -10.90 -15.73 15.48
C THR A 138 -11.86 -15.66 14.32
N ALA A 139 -11.36 -16.10 13.15
CA ALA A 139 -12.17 -16.38 11.99
C ALA A 139 -13.34 -17.25 12.43
N THR A 140 -14.56 -16.72 12.26
CA THR A 140 -15.77 -17.53 12.40
C THR A 140 -15.86 -18.42 11.16
N ASP A 141 -15.96 -19.73 11.41
CA ASP A 141 -16.12 -20.81 10.43
C ASP A 141 -17.25 -20.60 9.42
#